data_AF-A0A3C1L5A5-F1
#
_entry.id   AF-A0A3C1L5A5-F1
#
_cell.length_a   1.000
_cell.length_b   1.000
_cell.length_c   1.000
_cell.angle_alpha   90.00
_cell.angle_beta   90.00
_cell.angle_gamma   90.00
#
_symmetry.space_group_name_H-M   'P 1'
#
loop_
_entity.id
_entity.type
_entity.pdbx_description
1 polymer ?
#
loop_
_entity_poly.entity_id
_entity_poly.type
_entity_poly.pdbx_seq_one_letter_code
_entity_poly.pdbx_strand_id
1 'polypeptide(L)' 'MTIRRGGSWGAAAAVPSELRVVPTDRDARAWVLAHRETDRPLKAVGLAGGDLARTVGGGAP' A
#
# COMPACT_ATOMS: atom_id res chain seq x y z
N MET A 1 -3.83 -13.12 -7.63
CA MET A 1 -2.50 -13.78 -7.66
C MET A 1 -2.49 -14.86 -6.59
N THR A 2 -2.33 -16.13 -6.98
CA THR A 2 -2.32 -17.24 -6.02
C THR A 2 -0.90 -17.43 -5.49
N ILE A 3 -0.66 -17.05 -4.24
CA ILE A 3 0.64 -17.25 -3.59
C ILE A 3 0.67 -18.67 -3.01
N ARG A 4 1.72 -19.43 -3.32
CA ARG A 4 1.95 -20.78 -2.77
C ARG A 4 3.15 -20.75 -1.85
N ARG A 5 3.06 -21.43 -0.71
CA ARG A 5 4.19 -21.64 0.19
C ARG A 5 5.33 -22.33 -0.57
N GLY A 6 6.52 -21.76 -0.54
CA GLY A 6 7.70 -22.26 -1.26
C GLY A 6 7.71 -21.98 -2.77
N GLY A 7 6.68 -21.31 -3.31
CA GLY A 7 6.67 -20.87 -4.70
C GLY A 7 7.55 -19.64 -4.94
N SER A 8 7.97 -19.43 -6.18
CA SER A 8 8.68 -18.21 -6.58
C SER A 8 7.79 -16.98 -6.38
N TRP A 9 8.40 -15.90 -5.87
CA TRP A 9 7.76 -14.60 -5.72
C TRP A 9 7.61 -13.83 -7.05
N GLY A 10 8.13 -14.37 -8.15
CA GLY A 10 8.20 -13.71 -9.45
C GLY A 10 9.47 -12.87 -9.62
N ALA A 11 9.46 -11.98 -10.60
CA ALA A 11 10.57 -11.07 -10.86
C ALA A 11 10.36 -9.74 -10.14
N ALA A 12 11.47 -9.09 -9.77
CA ALA A 12 11.42 -7.72 -9.26
C ALA A 12 10.85 -6.78 -10.34
N ALA A 13 9.94 -5.90 -9.93
CA ALA A 13 9.39 -4.86 -10.79
C ALA A 13 9.91 -3.49 -10.36
N ALA A 14 10.10 -2.59 -11.32
CA ALA A 14 10.45 -1.21 -11.03
C ALA A 14 9.27 -0.50 -10.36
N VAL A 15 9.60 0.44 -9.47
CA VAL A 15 8.61 1.32 -8.86
C VAL A 15 8.18 2.36 -9.91
N PRO A 16 6.86 2.58 -10.13
CA PRO A 16 6.39 3.64 -11.01
C PRO A 16 6.91 5.01 -10.58
N SER A 17 7.35 5.84 -11.52
CA SER A 17 7.92 7.17 -11.24
C SER A 17 6.96 8.12 -10.53
N GLU A 18 5.67 7.90 -10.73
CA GLU A 18 4.54 8.64 -10.20
C GLU A 18 3.98 8.04 -8.90
N LEU A 19 4.63 6.99 -8.37
CA LEU A 19 4.22 6.40 -7.10
C LEU A 19 4.41 7.42 -5.98
N ARG A 20 3.30 7.85 -5.38
CA ARG A 20 3.36 8.69 -4.18
C ARG A 20 3.82 7.83 -3.01
N VAL A 21 4.90 8.25 -2.35
CA VAL A 21 5.38 7.63 -1.12
C VAL A 21 5.01 8.52 0.07
N VAL A 22 4.38 7.94 1.09
CA VAL A 22 3.98 8.64 2.32
C VAL A 22 4.75 8.10 3.54
N PRO A 23 5.09 8.95 4.52
CA PRO A 23 6.00 8.55 5.59
C PRO A 23 5.33 7.77 6.72
N THR A 24 4.01 7.89 6.89
CA THR A 24 3.27 7.24 7.98
C THR A 24 1.94 6.64 7.54
N ASP A 25 1.42 5.72 8.34
CA ASP A 25 0.08 5.13 8.19
C ASP A 25 -1.03 6.20 8.22
N ARG A 26 -0.84 7.25 9.04
CA ARG A 26 -1.77 8.38 9.14
C ARG A 26 -1.85 9.14 7.81
N ASP A 27 -0.71 9.36 7.16
CA ASP A 27 -0.65 10.04 5.87
C ASP A 27 -1.27 9.20 4.76
N ALA A 28 -1.05 7.87 4.80
CA ALA A 28 -1.69 6.94 3.88
C ALA A 28 -3.22 6.96 4.03
N ARG A 29 -3.71 6.89 5.26
CA ARG A 29 -5.15 6.98 5.56
C ARG A 29 -5.75 8.30 5.05
N ALA A 30 -5.10 9.43 5.34
CA ALA A 30 -5.56 10.74 4.88
C ALA A 30 -5.65 10.82 3.36
N TRP A 31 -4.63 10.31 2.65
CA TRP A 31 -4.61 10.28 1.20
C TRP A 31 -5.72 9.40 0.59
N VAL A 32 -5.94 8.20 1.14
CA VAL A 32 -7.02 7.28 0.68
C VAL A 32 -8.40 7.91 0.87
N LEU A 33 -8.65 8.54 2.02
CA LEU A 33 -9.95 9.17 2.30
C LEU A 33 -10.23 10.31 1.32
N ALA A 34 -9.26 11.20 1.08
CA ALA A 34 -9.41 12.29 0.12
C ALA A 34 -9.69 11.79 -1.31
N HIS A 35 -9.12 10.64 -1.73
CA HIS A 35 -9.40 10.08 -3.05
C HIS A 35 -10.79 9.46 -3.14
N ARG A 36 -11.22 8.74 -2.09
CA ARG A 36 -12.56 8.16 -2.00
C ARG A 36 -13.66 9.22 -2.03
N GLU A 37 -13.45 10.35 -1.36
CA GLU A 37 -14.39 11.49 -1.37
C GLU A 37 -14.57 12.11 -2.76
N THR A 38 -13.62 11.89 -3.67
CA THR A 38 -13.65 12.46 -5.04
C THR A 38 -14.06 11.45 -6.13
N ASP A 39 -14.47 10.25 -5.73
CA ASP A 39 -14.80 9.11 -6.62
C ASP A 39 -13.72 8.80 -7.67
N ARG A 40 -12.46 9.12 -7.33
CA ARG A 40 -11.31 8.85 -8.20
C ARG A 40 -10.76 7.45 -7.93
N PRO A 41 -10.27 6.74 -8.96
CA PRO A 41 -9.59 5.47 -8.74
C PRO A 41 -8.37 5.65 -7.83
N LEU A 42 -8.25 4.78 -6.84
CA LEU A 42 -7.07 4.74 -5.96
C LEU A 42 -5.86 4.29 -6.79
N LYS A 43 -4.88 5.18 -6.90
CA LYS A 43 -3.56 4.83 -7.45
C LYS A 43 -2.76 4.01 -6.42
N ALA A 44 -1.70 3.36 -6.88
CA ALA A 44 -0.74 2.78 -5.95
C ALA A 44 -0.15 3.88 -5.05
N VAL A 45 0.13 3.54 -3.79
CA VAL A 45 0.81 4.39 -2.81
C VAL A 45 1.90 3.56 -2.14
N GLY A 46 3.09 4.13 -2.00
CA GLY A 46 4.20 3.55 -1.24
C GLY A 46 4.20 4.03 0.20
N LEU A 47 4.68 3.19 1.11
CA LEU A 47 4.90 3.53 2.52
C LEU A 47 6.40 3.56 2.78
N ALA A 48 6.93 4.68 3.27
CA ALA A 48 8.32 4.78 3.71
C ALA A 48 8.51 4.38 5.18
N GLY A 49 7.43 4.19 5.93
CA GLY A 49 7.44 3.84 7.33
C GLY A 49 6.04 3.57 7.85
N GLY A 50 5.95 3.30 9.15
CA GLY A 50 4.71 2.93 9.82
C GLY A 50 4.58 1.43 10.09
N ASP A 51 3.43 1.04 10.60
CA ASP A 51 3.08 -0.34 10.90
C ASP A 51 2.28 -0.88 9.72
N LEU A 52 3.00 -1.46 8.74
CA LEU A 52 2.39 -2.05 7.56
C LEU A 52 1.29 -3.05 7.94
N ALA A 53 1.49 -3.84 8.99
CA ALA A 53 0.50 -4.81 9.43
C ALA A 53 -0.81 -4.09 9.79
N ARG A 54 -0.78 -3.06 10.63
CA ARG A 54 -1.98 -2.25 10.93
C ARG A 54 -2.56 -1.54 9.71
N THR A 55 -1.71 -1.02 8.84
CA THR A 55 -2.15 -0.30 7.63
C THR A 55 -2.91 -1.20 6.65
N VAL A 56 -2.54 -2.48 6.55
CA VAL A 56 -3.27 -3.46 5.73
C VAL A 56 -4.40 -4.17 6.50
N GLY A 57 -4.80 -3.65 7.66
CA GLY A 57 -5.90 -4.18 8.47
C GLY A 57 -5.52 -5.31 9.42
N GLY A 58 -4.23 -5.56 9.63
CA GLY A 58 -3.71 -6.46 10.65
C GLY A 58 -3.92 -5.89 12.06
N GLY A 59 -4.66 -6.62 12.88
CA GLY A 59 -4.89 -6.37 14.31
C GLY A 59 -4.46 -7.58 15.15
N ALA A 60 -4.52 -7.44 16.48
CA ALA A 60 -4.03 -8.41 17.47
C ALA A 60 -4.47 -9.87 17.18
N PRO A 61 -3.71 -10.89 17.64
CA PRO A 61 -4.10 -12.30 17.50
C PRO A 61 -5.53 -12.58 17.99
#